data_AF-A0A950KKX2-F1
#
_entry.id   AF-A0A950KKX2-F1
#
_cell.length_a   1.000
_cell.length_b   1.000
_cell.length_c   1.000
_cell.angle_alpha   90.00
_cell.angle_beta   90.00
_cell.angle_gamma   90.00
#
_symmetry.space_group_name_H-M   'P 1'
#
loop_
_entity.id
_entity.type
_entity.pdbx_description
1 polymer ?
#
loop_
_entity_poly.entity_id
_entity_poly.type
_entity_poly.pdbx_seq_one_letter_code
_entity_poly.pdbx_strand_id
1 'polypeptide(L)' 'MDEELKLLKRLEEMRERHRILDEQIKTLERSPLNQLLVMRLKREKLTLRDLMGQLEREIYPDIIA' A
#
# COMPACT_ATOMS: atom_id res chain seq x y z
N MET A 1 -7.09 23.77 -2.54
CA MET A 1 -5.89 23.52 -3.37
C MET A 1 -4.78 22.83 -2.58
N ASP A 2 -4.40 23.32 -1.39
CA ASP A 2 -3.39 22.65 -0.54
C ASP A 2 -3.83 21.28 0.02
N GLU A 3 -5.12 21.10 0.30
CA GLU A 3 -5.64 19.87 0.90
C GLU A 3 -5.63 18.69 -0.09
N GLU A 4 -6.10 18.92 -1.31
CA GLU A 4 -6.01 17.93 -2.40
C GLU A 4 -4.55 17.53 -2.70
N LEU A 5 -3.64 18.51 -2.74
CA LEU A 5 -2.21 18.22 -2.93
C LEU A 5 -1.63 17.38 -1.79
N LYS A 6 -2.06 17.59 -0.54
CA LYS A 6 -1.68 16.75 0.62
C LYS A 6 -2.21 15.33 0.48
N LEU A 7 -3.46 15.16 0.04
CA LEU A 7 -4.05 13.83 -0.17
C LEU A 7 -3.32 13.06 -1.27
N LEU A 8 -3.01 13.72 -2.39
CA LEU A 8 -2.22 13.13 -3.49
C LEU A 8 -0.81 12.74 -3.03
N LYS A 9 -0.13 13.60 -2.26
CA LYS A 9 1.18 13.28 -1.72
C LYS A 9 1.14 12.07 -0.78
N ARG A 10 0.13 12.00 0.09
CA ARG A 10 -0.08 10.85 0.98
C ARG A 10 -0.35 9.57 0.20
N LEU A 11 -1.12 9.66 -0.90
CA LEU A 11 -1.37 8.53 -1.78
C LEU A 11 -0.07 8.01 -2.42
N GLU A 12 0.77 8.91 -2.92
CA GLU A 12 2.09 8.55 -3.48
C GLU A 12 3.02 7.92 -2.43
N GLU A 13 3.06 8.46 -1.21
CA GLU A 13 3.82 7.87 -0.10
C GLU A 13 3.33 6.45 0.24
N MET A 14 2.01 6.24 0.24
CA MET A 14 1.42 4.91 0.45
C MET A 14 1.77 3.95 -0.70
N ARG A 15 1.73 4.41 -1.95
CA ARG A 15 2.12 3.60 -3.13
C ARG A 15 3.57 3.19 -3.06
N GLU A 16 4.46 4.11 -2.68
CA GLU A 16 5.89 3.82 -2.53
C GLU A 16 6.13 2.80 -1.41
N ARG A 17 5.53 2.99 -0.24
CA ARG A 17 5.63 2.01 0.85
C ARG A 17 5.10 0.64 0.43
N HIS A 18 4.02 0.59 -0.33
CA HIS A 18 3.48 -0.67 -0.86
C HIS A 18 4.45 -1.36 -1.82
N ARG A 19 5.13 -0.61 -2.71
CA ARG A 19 6.18 -1.14 -3.60
C ARG A 19 7.34 -1.71 -2.80
N ILE A 20 7.82 -0.99 -1.79
CA ILE A 20 8.91 -1.43 -0.90
C ILE A 20 8.53 -2.73 -0.18
N LEU A 21 7.30 -2.84 0.34
CA LEU A 21 6.81 -4.06 0.98
C LEU A 21 6.78 -5.25 0.01
N ASP A 22 6.40 -5.01 -1.26
CA ASP A 22 6.39 -6.05 -2.28
C ASP A 22 7.79 -6.61 -2.55
N GLU A 23 8.79 -5.74 -2.71
CA GLU A 23 10.18 -6.15 -2.93
C GLU A 23 10.78 -6.89 -1.71
N GLN A 24 10.45 -6.44 -0.50
CA GLN A 24 10.84 -7.15 0.72
C GLN A 24 10.22 -8.56 0.78
N ILE A 25 8.92 -8.67 0.48
CA ILE A 25 8.22 -9.97 0.44
C ILE A 25 8.90 -10.90 -0.57
N LYS A 26 9.14 -10.45 -1.81
CA LYS A 26 9.81 -11.26 -2.85
C LYS A 26 11.18 -11.77 -2.42
N THR A 27 11.92 -10.96 -1.67
CA THR A 27 13.24 -11.33 -1.16
C THR A 27 13.12 -12.38 -0.05
N LEU A 28 12.20 -12.17 0.89
CA LEU A 28 12.01 -13.04 2.05
C LEU A 28 11.38 -14.39 1.69
N GLU A 29 10.53 -14.45 0.67
CA GLU A 29 9.89 -15.67 0.17
C GLU A 29 10.88 -16.72 -0.34
N ARG A 30 12.13 -16.33 -0.63
CA ARG A 30 13.18 -17.27 -1.04
C ARG A 30 13.62 -18.22 0.08
N SER A 31 13.30 -17.90 1.34
CA SER A 31 13.66 -18.72 2.50
C SER A 31 12.41 -19.21 3.23
N PRO A 32 12.23 -20.54 3.39
CA PRO A 32 11.12 -21.13 4.16
C PRO A 32 11.06 -20.66 5.62
N LEU A 33 12.20 -20.25 6.20
CA LEU A 33 12.27 -19.77 7.58
C LEU A 33 11.54 -18.44 7.79
N ASN A 34 11.31 -17.68 6.71
CA ASN A 34 10.68 -16.35 6.77
C ASN A 34 9.16 -16.39 6.59
N GLN A 35 8.52 -17.56 6.47
CA GLN A 35 7.09 -17.68 6.14
C GLN A 35 6.19 -16.85 7.07
N LEU A 36 6.41 -16.88 8.39
CA LEU A 36 5.64 -16.09 9.34
C LEU A 36 5.79 -14.57 9.12
N LEU A 37 7.01 -14.12 8.82
CA LEU A 37 7.30 -12.72 8.53
C LEU A 37 6.65 -12.29 7.22
N VAL A 38 6.78 -13.11 6.17
CA VAL A 38 6.10 -12.89 4.88
C VAL A 38 4.60 -12.76 5.04
N MET A 39 3.96 -13.62 5.85
CA MET A 39 2.52 -13.53 6.12
C MET A 39 2.14 -12.19 6.78
N ARG A 40 2.95 -11.70 7.73
CA ARG A 40 2.72 -10.40 8.38
C ARG A 40 2.87 -9.24 7.39
N LEU A 41 3.92 -9.25 6.57
CA LEU A 41 4.16 -8.21 5.57
C LEU A 41 3.06 -8.20 4.48
N LYS A 42 2.58 -9.37 4.05
CA LYS A 42 1.44 -9.47 3.13
C LYS A 42 0.17 -8.88 3.73
N ARG A 43 -0.07 -9.08 5.03
CA ARG A 43 -1.21 -8.47 5.73
C ARG A 43 -1.08 -6.95 5.80
N GLU A 44 0.11 -6.43 6.11
CA GLU A 44 0.38 -4.99 6.11
C GLU A 44 0.20 -4.39 4.71
N LYS A 45 0.72 -5.07 3.69
CA LYS A 45 0.57 -4.68 2.28
C LYS A 45 -0.91 -4.63 1.86
N LEU A 46 -1.71 -5.61 2.28
CA LEU A 46 -3.16 -5.63 2.04
C LEU A 46 -3.86 -4.43 2.71
N THR A 47 -3.59 -4.19 4.00
CA THR A 47 -4.15 -3.02 4.70
C THR A 47 -3.78 -1.72 4.00
N LEU A 48 -2.53 -1.57 3.56
CA LEU A 48 -2.06 -0.38 2.85
C LEU A 48 -2.80 -0.19 1.52
N ARG A 49 -3.04 -1.28 0.77
CA ARG A 49 -3.86 -1.25 -0.45
C ARG A 49 -5.30 -0.81 -0.17
N ASP A 50 -5.91 -1.33 0.88
CA ASP A 50 -7.29 -1.01 1.22
C ASP A 50 -7.43 0.47 1.65
N LEU A 51 -6.45 1.00 2.38
CA LEU A 51 -6.35 2.42 2.73
C LEU A 51 -6.15 3.31 1.50
N MET A 52 -5.29 2.91 0.56
CA MET A 52 -5.14 3.62 -0.72
C MET A 52 -6.47 3.68 -1.47
N GLY A 53 -7.21 2.57 -1.54
CA GLY A 53 -8.52 2.55 -2.20
C GLY A 53 -9.57 3.43 -1.50
N GLN A 54 -9.49 3.60 -0.17
CA GLN A 54 -10.34 4.56 0.55
C GLN A 54 -9.97 6.00 0.19
N LEU A 55 -8.67 6.31 0.17
CA LEU A 55 -8.17 7.64 -0.19
C LEU A 55 -8.43 7.98 -1.66
N GLU A 56 -8.31 7.01 -2.56
CA GLU A 56 -8.62 7.17 -3.99
C GLU A 56 -10.11 7.44 -4.21
N ARG A 57 -11.01 6.85 -3.41
CA ARG A 57 -12.45 7.18 -3.45
C ARG A 57 -12.75 8.61 -2.99
N GLU A 58 -11.95 9.14 -2.08
CA GLU A 58 -12.08 10.52 -1.61
C GLU A 58 -11.57 11.52 -2.66
N ILE A 59 -10.46 11.20 -3.33
CA ILE A 59 -9.84 12.05 -4.37
C ILE A 59 -10.60 11.93 -5.71
N TYR A 60 -11.05 10.73 -6.07
CA TYR A 60 -11.67 10.41 -7.35
C TYR A 60 -13.02 9.69 -7.18
N PRO A 61 -14.05 10.38 -6.65
CA PRO A 61 -15.34 9.77 -6.36
C PRO A 61 -16.04 9.20 -7.62
N ASP A 62 -15.85 9.82 -8.79
CA ASP A 62 -16.53 9.43 -10.04
C ASP A 62 -15.91 8.21 -10.75
N ILE A 63 -14.71 7.75 -10.36
CA ILE A 63 -14.00 6.66 -11.03
C ILE A 63 -14.26 5.29 -10.36
N ILE A 64 -14.75 5.29 -9.12
CA ILE A 64 -14.84 4.10 -8.25
C ILE A 64 -16.29 3.79 -7.82
N ALA A 65 -17.29 4.43 -8.44
CA ALA A 65 -18.72 4.21 -8.21
C ALA A 65 -19.32 3.08 -9.07
#